data_AF-A0A9D2MK66-F1
#
_entry.id   AF-A0A9D2MK66-F1
#
_cell.length_a   1.000
_cell.length_b   1.000
_cell.length_c   1.000
_cell.angle_alpha   90.00
_cell.angle_beta   90.00
_cell.angle_gamma   90.00
#
_symmetry.space_group_name_H-M   'P 1'
#
loop_
_entity.id
_entity.type
_entity.pdbx_description
1 polymer ?
#
loop_
_entity_poly.entity_id
_entity_poly.type
_entity_poly.pdbx_seq_one_letter_code
_entity_poly.pdbx_strand_id
1 'polypeptide(L)'
;MQTEHQEKVDRQICANCGGTIKWNIAKQCLECSACRTPYVPQTTVQRVEEHDFEGYTQREGQRVSFPDTAIIVCGACGAQIAVDEHCTATVCPMCGSTQLLESRQEAGVPPDGVIPFRVDRETAQQNFSKWVKSRWFAPNRLKQAYQAGKLQGIYLPFWTFDAQVTSSYRGQGGTVHTVRDSKGNTRTKVRWRPVSGTVSGSYDDLQVCATMNSASQVVEKVLPYNTCDNTLPFSSSYLSGFLAEHYAVPATQAVDTAKEQVRTDQINQAESDILSRGFSQARVNDIQIEYHNLTYKHVLLPAWTSAFSYNGKQYMYIINGESGKVGGQRPYSVPKIAAAVIAAAAAVTAAVLLISGAAGPSTLQVKDVGQPQAIVSQEDSPWTAWEGNL
;
A
#
# COMPACT_ATOMS: atom_id res chain seq x y z
N MET A 1 20.98 -32.42 36.25
CA MET A 1 21.28 -30.98 36.39
C MET A 1 20.88 -30.29 35.10
N GLN A 2 19.61 -29.89 34.99
CA GLN A 2 19.16 -29.01 33.92
C GLN A 2 19.36 -27.59 34.45
N THR A 3 20.26 -26.84 33.82
CA THR A 3 20.47 -25.42 34.11
C THR A 3 19.25 -24.64 33.64
N GLU A 4 18.42 -24.21 34.59
CA GLU A 4 17.40 -23.18 34.39
C GLU A 4 18.10 -21.89 33.91
N HIS A 5 18.02 -21.60 32.61
CA HIS A 5 18.22 -20.23 32.13
C HIS A 5 16.99 -19.43 32.55
N GLN A 6 17.02 -18.83 33.74
CA GLN A 6 16.11 -17.76 34.10
C GLN A 6 16.35 -16.60 33.13
N GLU A 7 15.48 -16.47 32.12
CA GLU A 7 15.37 -15.25 31.32
C GLU A 7 15.09 -14.10 32.30
N LYS A 8 16.06 -13.19 32.41
CA LYS A 8 15.98 -12.04 33.30
C LYS A 8 14.90 -11.12 32.74
N VAL A 9 13.71 -11.17 33.33
CA VAL A 9 12.58 -10.31 32.95
C VAL A 9 13.06 -8.85 32.96
N ASP A 10 12.97 -8.19 31.79
CA ASP A 10 13.33 -6.79 31.58
C ASP A 10 12.39 -5.94 32.45
N ARG A 11 12.83 -5.61 33.67
CA ARG A 11 12.04 -4.79 34.58
C ARG A 11 11.93 -3.39 33.98
N GLN A 12 10.74 -3.03 33.52
CA GLN A 12 10.39 -1.70 33.00
C GLN A 12 10.44 -0.56 34.06
N ILE A 13 11.26 -0.73 35.11
CA ILE A 13 11.36 0.11 36.29
C ILE A 13 12.80 0.64 36.39
N CYS A 14 12.94 1.95 36.54
CA CYS A 14 14.22 2.63 36.65
C CYS A 14 14.95 2.26 37.96
N ALA A 15 16.20 1.81 37.83
CA ALA A 15 17.05 1.49 38.98
C ALA A 15 17.40 2.71 39.85
N ASN A 16 17.32 3.93 39.31
CA ASN A 16 17.67 5.16 40.03
C ASN A 16 16.52 5.70 40.91
N CYS A 17 15.27 5.65 40.43
CA CYS A 17 14.14 6.27 41.15
C CYS A 17 12.85 5.43 41.19
N GLY A 18 12.83 4.23 40.59
CA GLY A 18 11.63 3.39 40.53
C GLY A 18 10.57 3.84 39.51
N GLY A 19 10.82 4.89 38.73
CA GLY A 19 9.88 5.34 37.68
C GLY A 19 9.89 4.46 36.43
N THR A 20 8.81 4.50 35.63
CA THR A 20 8.67 3.72 34.40
C THR A 20 9.70 4.11 33.33
N ILE A 21 10.26 3.14 32.63
CA ILE A 21 11.10 3.35 31.45
C ILE A 21 10.23 3.52 30.20
N LYS A 22 10.48 4.55 29.39
CA LYS A 22 9.73 4.82 28.15
C LYS A 22 10.65 5.20 27.01
N TRP A 23 10.19 4.93 25.77
CA TRP A 23 10.87 5.40 24.57
C TRP A 23 10.68 6.91 24.39
N ASN A 24 11.78 7.66 24.40
CA ASN A 24 11.77 9.07 24.05
C ASN A 24 12.00 9.21 22.54
N ILE A 25 10.92 9.50 21.80
CA ILE A 25 10.95 9.66 20.34
C ILE A 25 11.90 10.78 19.91
N ALA A 26 11.95 11.91 20.62
CA ALA A 26 12.79 13.04 20.23
C ALA A 26 14.29 12.73 20.40
N LYS A 27 14.65 12.00 21.46
CA LYS A 27 16.05 11.61 21.74
C LYS A 27 16.47 10.28 21.11
N GLN A 28 15.52 9.51 20.61
CA GLN A 28 15.72 8.14 20.10
C GLN A 28 16.44 7.25 21.12
N CYS A 29 16.01 7.28 22.38
CA CYS A 29 16.53 6.44 23.45
C CYS A 29 15.45 6.06 24.48
N LEU A 30 15.68 4.97 25.21
CA LEU A 30 14.89 4.64 26.39
C LEU A 30 15.39 5.49 27.56
N GLU A 31 14.47 6.10 28.31
CA GLU A 31 14.79 6.84 29.54
C GLU A 31 13.66 6.71 30.56
N CYS A 32 14.00 6.93 31.83
CA CYS A 32 12.98 7.02 32.89
C CYS A 32 12.08 8.25 32.68
N SER A 33 10.77 8.06 32.71
CA SER A 33 9.81 9.16 32.57
C SER A 33 9.83 10.18 33.71
N ALA A 34 10.35 9.79 34.89
CA ALA A 34 10.41 10.63 36.09
C ALA A 34 11.75 11.39 36.20
N CYS A 35 12.87 10.67 36.26
CA CYS A 35 14.19 11.28 36.52
C CYS A 35 15.06 11.45 35.26
N ARG A 36 14.58 11.02 34.09
CA ARG A 36 15.29 11.11 32.78
C ARG A 36 16.61 10.35 32.71
N THR A 37 16.90 9.46 33.65
CA THR A 37 18.04 8.55 33.58
C THR A 37 17.92 7.70 32.29
N PRO A 38 18.94 7.71 31.41
CA PRO A 38 18.96 6.85 30.22
C PRO A 38 18.92 5.38 30.61
N TYR A 39 18.29 4.57 29.77
CA TYR A 39 18.18 3.13 29.93
C TYR A 39 18.67 2.43 28.67
N VAL A 40 19.45 1.38 28.85
CA VAL A 40 19.87 0.48 27.77
C VAL A 40 19.30 -0.89 28.12
N PRO A 41 18.46 -1.48 27.26
CA PRO A 41 17.93 -2.81 27.50
C PRO A 41 19.05 -3.81 27.71
N GLN A 42 18.94 -4.63 28.76
CA GLN A 42 19.85 -5.76 28.96
C GLN A 42 19.42 -6.94 28.09
N THR A 43 19.43 -6.75 26.77
CA THR A 43 19.24 -7.86 25.84
C THR A 43 20.55 -8.62 25.67
N THR A 44 20.47 -9.95 25.66
CA THR A 44 21.63 -10.82 25.35
C THR A 44 21.96 -10.79 23.84
N VAL A 45 21.02 -10.30 23.03
CA VAL A 45 21.06 -10.32 21.58
C VAL A 45 21.50 -8.94 21.06
N GLN A 46 22.65 -8.86 20.40
CA GLN A 46 23.17 -7.59 19.86
C GLN A 46 22.60 -7.23 18.47
N ARG A 47 22.05 -8.22 17.75
CA ARG A 47 21.44 -8.06 16.42
C ARG A 47 20.24 -8.98 16.29
N VAL A 48 19.20 -8.52 15.62
CA VAL A 48 18.02 -9.35 15.35
C VAL A 48 18.45 -10.56 14.51
N GLU A 49 18.12 -11.75 15.00
CA GLU A 49 18.47 -13.01 14.33
C GLU A 49 17.33 -13.46 13.42
N GLU A 50 17.69 -13.92 12.23
CA GLU A 50 16.80 -14.60 11.29
C GLU A 50 16.69 -16.08 11.63
N HIS A 51 15.49 -16.62 11.50
CA HIS A 51 15.20 -18.02 11.82
C HIS A 51 14.86 -18.79 10.57
N ASP A 52 15.35 -20.02 10.47
CA ASP A 52 14.96 -20.93 9.41
C ASP A 52 13.46 -21.24 9.48
N PHE A 53 12.78 -21.15 8.34
CA PHE A 53 11.34 -21.32 8.25
C PHE A 53 10.88 -22.75 8.61
N GLU A 54 11.71 -23.77 8.36
CA GLU A 54 11.40 -25.15 8.75
C GLU A 54 11.23 -25.30 10.28
N GLY A 55 11.90 -24.46 11.06
CA GLY A 55 11.83 -24.45 12.53
C GLY A 55 10.62 -23.71 13.12
N TYR A 56 9.77 -23.08 12.30
CA TYR A 56 8.71 -22.18 12.78
C TYR A 56 7.76 -22.82 13.80
N THR A 57 7.24 -24.01 13.51
CA THR A 57 6.22 -24.67 14.34
C THR A 57 6.74 -24.98 15.75
N GLN A 58 8.04 -25.23 15.90
CA GLN A 58 8.66 -25.43 17.21
C GLN A 58 8.66 -24.13 18.04
N ARG A 59 8.97 -22.99 17.41
CA ARG A 59 8.97 -21.68 18.09
C ARG A 59 7.57 -21.25 18.49
N GLU A 60 6.57 -21.46 17.63
CA GLU A 60 5.19 -21.10 17.89
C GLU A 60 4.59 -21.91 19.06
N GLY A 61 4.82 -23.22 19.12
CA GLY A 61 4.20 -24.10 20.11
C GLY A 61 4.81 -24.07 21.52
N GLN A 62 5.95 -23.42 21.72
CA GLN A 62 6.73 -23.50 22.96
C GLN A 62 6.88 -22.17 23.70
N ARG A 63 6.43 -21.06 23.12
CA ARG A 63 6.71 -19.71 23.63
C ARG A 63 5.42 -18.90 23.82
N VAL A 64 5.55 -17.80 24.53
CA VAL A 64 4.51 -16.80 24.76
C VAL A 64 5.02 -15.49 24.17
N SER A 65 4.23 -14.84 23.30
CA SER A 65 4.73 -13.71 22.50
C SER A 65 5.09 -12.46 23.33
N PHE A 66 4.43 -12.26 24.48
CA PHE A 66 4.56 -11.08 25.35
C PHE A 66 4.53 -11.52 26.82
N PRO A 67 5.61 -12.14 27.33
CA PRO A 67 5.66 -12.59 28.71
C PRO A 67 5.20 -11.50 29.69
N ASP A 68 4.42 -11.89 30.71
CA ASP A 68 3.93 -11.02 31.77
C ASP A 68 3.07 -9.83 31.30
N THR A 69 2.46 -9.92 30.12
CA THR A 69 1.57 -8.87 29.58
C THR A 69 0.12 -9.37 29.50
N ALA A 70 -0.84 -8.54 29.90
CA ALA A 70 -2.26 -8.89 29.74
C ALA A 70 -2.68 -8.73 28.28
N ILE A 71 -3.55 -9.61 27.79
CA ILE A 71 -4.12 -9.51 26.44
C ILE A 71 -5.57 -9.06 26.54
N ILE A 72 -5.93 -8.06 25.75
CA ILE A 72 -7.31 -7.65 25.53
C ILE A 72 -7.73 -8.10 24.12
N VAL A 73 -8.86 -8.79 24.04
CA VAL A 73 -9.47 -9.21 22.78
C VAL A 73 -10.66 -8.32 22.45
N CYS A 74 -10.67 -7.76 21.25
CA CYS A 74 -11.80 -7.00 20.76
C CYS A 74 -12.92 -7.93 20.27
N GLY A 75 -14.10 -7.88 20.91
CA GLY A 75 -15.26 -8.68 20.50
C GLY A 75 -15.85 -8.32 19.13
N ALA A 76 -15.50 -7.15 18.58
CA ALA A 76 -16.03 -6.69 17.28
C ALA A 76 -15.14 -7.07 16.09
N CYS A 77 -13.80 -7.05 16.24
CA CYS A 77 -12.88 -7.33 15.14
C CYS A 77 -11.87 -8.46 15.42
N GLY A 78 -11.87 -9.04 16.62
CA GLY A 78 -10.98 -10.13 17.01
C GLY A 78 -9.53 -9.72 17.29
N ALA A 79 -9.18 -8.43 17.18
CA ALA A 79 -7.83 -7.95 17.47
C ALA A 79 -7.43 -8.29 18.91
N GLN A 80 -6.26 -8.93 19.05
CA GLN A 80 -5.66 -9.26 20.33
C GLN A 80 -4.56 -8.24 20.64
N ILE A 81 -4.67 -7.53 21.76
CA ILE A 81 -3.81 -6.39 22.06
C ILE A 81 -3.13 -6.65 23.40
N ALA A 82 -1.81 -6.70 23.36
CA ALA A 82 -0.98 -6.70 24.54
C ALA A 82 -1.01 -5.31 25.19
N VAL A 83 -1.38 -5.29 26.46
CA VAL A 83 -1.53 -4.09 27.27
C VAL A 83 -0.70 -4.20 28.54
N ASP A 84 -0.06 -3.10 28.93
CA ASP A 84 0.61 -3.02 30.23
C ASP A 84 -0.41 -3.01 31.39
N GLU A 85 0.04 -3.31 32.62
CA GLU A 85 -0.79 -3.34 33.83
C GLU A 85 -1.47 -1.99 34.16
N HIS A 86 -1.07 -0.91 33.51
CA HIS A 86 -1.60 0.44 33.73
C HIS A 86 -2.45 0.94 32.57
N CYS A 87 -2.70 0.10 31.57
CA CYS A 87 -3.38 0.48 30.35
C CYS A 87 -4.89 0.57 30.58
N THR A 88 -5.45 1.74 30.28
CA THR A 88 -6.89 2.03 30.35
C THR A 88 -7.50 2.06 28.95
N ALA A 89 -7.07 1.17 28.05
CA ALA A 89 -7.62 1.09 26.71
C ALA A 89 -9.13 0.83 26.79
N THR A 90 -9.94 1.86 26.54
CA THR A 90 -11.42 1.80 26.52
C THR A 90 -11.98 1.63 25.11
N VAL A 91 -11.13 1.77 24.09
CA VAL A 91 -11.49 1.73 22.67
C VAL A 91 -10.42 0.96 21.90
N CYS A 92 -10.84 0.02 21.07
CA CYS A 92 -9.97 -0.76 20.20
C CYS A 92 -9.28 0.15 19.15
N PRO A 93 -7.93 0.15 19.06
CA PRO A 93 -7.15 0.91 18.07
C PRO A 93 -7.40 0.48 16.62
N MET A 94 -7.90 -0.74 16.42
CA MET A 94 -8.05 -1.34 15.09
C MET A 94 -9.39 -0.98 14.44
N CYS A 95 -10.47 -0.99 15.22
CA CYS A 95 -11.82 -0.80 14.68
C CYS A 95 -12.67 0.26 15.42
N GLY A 96 -12.20 0.78 16.55
CA GLY A 96 -12.91 1.80 17.34
C GLY A 96 -14.06 1.27 18.21
N SER A 97 -14.16 -0.05 18.41
CA SER A 97 -15.15 -0.68 19.30
C SER A 97 -14.76 -0.53 20.78
N THR A 98 -15.74 -0.46 21.68
CA THR A 98 -15.56 -0.50 23.14
C THR A 98 -15.75 -1.90 23.72
N GLN A 99 -16.03 -2.92 22.89
CA GLN A 99 -16.21 -4.30 23.31
C GLN A 99 -14.85 -4.96 23.49
N LEU A 100 -14.25 -4.74 24.66
CA LEU A 100 -12.92 -5.22 25.03
C LEU A 100 -13.07 -6.25 26.15
N LEU A 101 -12.49 -7.43 25.95
CA LEU A 101 -12.53 -8.56 26.89
C LEU A 101 -11.11 -8.94 27.28
N GLU A 102 -10.85 -9.10 28.56
CA GLU A 102 -9.56 -9.64 29.02
C GLU A 102 -9.45 -11.12 28.65
N SER A 103 -8.26 -11.52 28.18
CA SER A 103 -7.92 -12.89 27.85
C SER A 103 -6.53 -13.24 28.37
N ARG A 104 -6.30 -14.53 28.56
CA ARG A 104 -4.94 -15.04 28.73
C ARG A 104 -4.22 -15.04 27.40
N GLN A 105 -2.91 -14.89 27.46
CA GLN A 105 -2.08 -14.98 26.28
C GLN A 105 -1.98 -16.42 25.78
N GLU A 106 -2.18 -16.59 24.48
CA GLU A 106 -1.99 -17.86 23.79
C GLU A 106 -0.50 -18.08 23.45
N ALA A 107 -0.15 -19.32 23.12
CA ALA A 107 1.20 -19.62 22.64
C ALA A 107 1.48 -18.86 21.34
N GLY A 108 2.71 -18.41 21.17
CA GLY A 108 3.12 -17.72 19.96
C GLY A 108 4.60 -17.34 19.94
N VAL A 109 5.05 -16.92 18.76
CA VAL A 109 6.43 -16.52 18.51
C VAL A 109 6.69 -15.12 19.11
N PRO A 110 7.62 -14.97 20.06
CA PRO A 110 8.02 -13.65 20.57
C PRO A 110 8.59 -12.79 19.46
N PRO A 111 8.40 -11.45 19.50
CA PRO A 111 9.07 -10.56 18.59
C PRO A 111 10.60 -10.72 18.70
N ASP A 112 11.24 -10.89 17.55
CA ASP A 112 12.70 -10.88 17.42
C ASP A 112 13.23 -9.44 17.42
N GLY A 113 12.45 -8.52 16.84
CA GLY A 113 12.85 -7.12 16.69
C GLY A 113 11.71 -6.11 16.74
N VAL A 114 12.09 -4.84 16.83
CA VAL A 114 11.19 -3.69 16.82
C VAL A 114 11.82 -2.53 16.09
N ILE A 115 11.04 -1.84 15.25
CA ILE A 115 11.42 -0.50 14.78
C ILE A 115 10.86 0.51 15.79
N PRO A 116 11.68 1.34 16.45
CA PRO A 116 11.17 2.31 17.39
C PRO A 116 10.41 3.45 16.69
N PHE A 117 9.45 4.06 17.40
CA PHE A 117 8.80 5.28 16.91
C PHE A 117 9.82 6.40 16.64
N ARG A 118 9.74 7.00 15.45
CA ARG A 118 10.49 8.21 15.06
C ARG A 118 9.60 9.43 14.90
N VAL A 119 8.34 9.20 14.53
CA VAL A 119 7.32 10.24 14.39
C VAL A 119 6.53 10.32 15.67
N ASP A 120 6.59 11.47 16.33
CA ASP A 120 5.78 11.74 17.52
C ASP A 120 4.29 11.96 17.16
N ARG A 121 3.44 11.96 18.19
CA ARG A 121 1.98 12.08 18.03
C ARG A 121 1.56 13.40 17.40
N GLU A 122 2.22 14.50 17.72
CA GLU A 122 1.87 15.82 17.20
C GLU A 122 2.19 15.89 15.71
N THR A 123 3.39 15.46 15.31
CA THR A 123 3.80 15.35 13.92
C THR A 123 2.86 14.42 13.14
N ALA A 124 2.49 13.27 13.71
CA ALA A 124 1.51 12.36 13.12
C ALA A 124 0.14 13.03 12.91
N GLN A 125 -0.35 13.78 13.91
CA GLN A 125 -1.62 14.51 13.81
C GLN A 125 -1.58 15.59 12.71
N GLN A 126 -0.44 16.28 12.56
CA GLN A 126 -0.26 17.26 11.50
C GLN A 126 -0.26 16.60 10.11
N ASN A 127 0.49 15.51 9.93
CA ASN A 127 0.53 14.74 8.69
C ASN A 127 -0.86 14.22 8.32
N PHE A 128 -1.58 13.72 9.31
CA PHE A 128 -2.96 13.29 9.16
C PHE A 128 -3.89 14.42 8.70
N SER A 129 -3.83 15.58 9.36
CA SER A 129 -4.62 16.76 9.01
C SER A 129 -4.36 17.22 7.57
N LYS A 130 -3.08 17.25 7.14
CA LYS A 130 -2.70 17.57 5.75
C LYS A 130 -3.29 16.55 4.76
N TRP A 131 -3.15 15.26 5.06
CA TRP A 131 -3.69 14.19 4.22
C TRP A 131 -5.21 14.30 4.07
N VAL A 132 -5.95 14.52 5.16
CA VAL A 132 -7.42 14.66 5.17
C VAL A 132 -7.87 15.86 4.34
N LYS A 133 -7.18 17.00 4.46
CA LYS A 133 -7.48 18.22 3.70
C LYS A 133 -7.39 17.98 2.19
N SER A 134 -6.40 17.21 1.74
CA SER A 134 -6.19 16.86 0.32
C SER A 134 -7.33 16.05 -0.31
N ARG A 135 -8.21 15.42 0.47
CA ARG A 135 -9.30 14.57 -0.05
C ARG A 135 -10.54 15.39 -0.37
N TRP A 136 -10.66 15.84 -1.61
CA TRP A 136 -11.73 16.75 -2.03
C TRP A 136 -13.15 16.16 -1.87
N PHE A 137 -13.30 14.87 -2.20
CA PHE A 137 -14.58 14.15 -2.14
C PHE A 137 -14.94 13.55 -0.77
N ALA A 138 -14.16 13.80 0.28
CA ALA A 138 -14.52 13.39 1.64
C ALA A 138 -15.62 14.32 2.23
N PRO A 139 -16.60 13.79 2.99
CA PRO A 139 -17.60 14.61 3.69
C PRO A 139 -16.97 15.65 4.64
N ASN A 140 -17.55 16.85 4.75
CA ASN A 140 -16.97 17.93 5.58
C ASN A 140 -17.01 17.62 7.08
N ARG A 141 -18.12 17.05 7.59
CA ARG A 141 -18.24 16.60 8.99
C ARG A 141 -17.16 15.60 9.36
N LEU A 142 -16.73 14.81 8.39
CA LEU A 142 -15.68 13.83 8.59
C LEU A 142 -14.30 14.49 8.69
N LYS A 143 -14.02 15.52 7.87
CA LYS A 143 -12.79 16.33 8.00
C LYS A 143 -12.66 16.98 9.39
N GLN A 144 -13.79 17.31 10.02
CA GLN A 144 -13.84 17.85 11.38
C GLN A 144 -13.65 16.76 12.44
N ALA A 145 -14.32 15.61 12.30
CA ALA A 145 -14.17 14.47 13.21
C ALA A 145 -12.72 13.95 13.26
N TYR A 146 -12.01 13.95 12.12
CA TYR A 146 -10.60 13.60 12.07
C TYR A 146 -9.69 14.51 12.89
N GLN A 147 -10.00 15.79 13.00
CA GLN A 147 -9.20 16.71 13.81
C GLN A 147 -9.41 16.52 15.31
N ALA A 148 -10.56 15.96 15.71
CA ALA A 148 -10.90 15.67 17.10
C ALA A 148 -10.47 14.27 17.56
N GLY A 149 -10.18 13.35 16.63
CA GLY A 149 -9.77 11.98 16.93
C GLY A 149 -8.43 11.91 17.64
N LYS A 150 -8.37 11.16 18.75
CA LYS A 150 -7.13 10.85 19.47
C LYS A 150 -6.40 9.74 18.73
N LEU A 151 -5.34 10.07 17.96
CA LEU A 151 -4.42 9.07 17.42
C LEU A 151 -3.88 8.19 18.55
N GLN A 152 -3.89 6.87 18.37
CA GLN A 152 -3.30 5.91 19.31
C GLN A 152 -2.02 5.36 18.70
N GLY A 153 -0.97 5.25 19.50
CA GLY A 153 0.28 4.64 19.07
C GLY A 153 0.22 3.14 19.34
N ILE A 154 0.48 2.35 18.30
CA ILE A 154 0.43 0.90 18.34
C ILE A 154 1.60 0.31 17.56
N TYR A 155 2.15 -0.81 18.04
CA TYR A 155 3.01 -1.69 17.28
C TYR A 155 2.18 -2.77 16.58
N LEU A 156 2.32 -2.83 15.26
CA LEU A 156 1.70 -3.87 14.44
C LEU A 156 2.67 -5.03 14.24
N PRO A 157 2.19 -6.28 14.34
CA PRO A 157 3.01 -7.45 14.12
C PRO A 157 3.24 -7.66 12.62
N PHE A 158 4.49 -7.93 12.26
CA PHE A 158 4.92 -8.21 10.90
C PHE A 158 5.83 -9.43 10.87
N TRP A 159 5.68 -10.21 9.82
CA TRP A 159 6.70 -11.15 9.39
C TRP A 159 7.56 -10.47 8.34
N THR A 160 8.88 -10.58 8.47
CA THR A 160 9.78 -10.36 7.34
C THR A 160 10.32 -11.70 6.89
N PHE A 161 10.45 -11.88 5.57
CA PHE A 161 10.96 -13.10 4.97
C PHE A 161 12.11 -12.77 4.04
N ASP A 162 13.15 -13.59 4.14
CA ASP A 162 14.31 -13.51 3.26
C ASP A 162 14.38 -14.80 2.45
N ALA A 163 14.72 -14.67 1.17
CA ALA A 163 14.81 -15.80 0.28
C ALA A 163 15.69 -15.50 -0.92
N GLN A 164 16.44 -16.51 -1.35
CA GLN A 164 17.05 -16.55 -2.68
C GLN A 164 16.17 -17.40 -3.57
N VAL A 165 15.94 -16.96 -4.81
CA VAL A 165 15.12 -17.71 -5.75
C VAL A 165 15.79 -17.89 -7.10
N THR A 166 15.51 -19.03 -7.70
CA THR A 166 15.82 -19.31 -9.11
C THR A 166 14.53 -19.66 -9.82
N SER A 167 14.21 -18.94 -10.88
CA SER A 167 12.96 -19.08 -11.60
C SER A 167 13.18 -19.46 -13.05
N SER A 168 12.67 -20.62 -13.46
CA SER A 168 12.65 -21.04 -14.86
C SER A 168 11.32 -20.64 -15.49
N TYR A 169 11.36 -19.93 -16.62
CA TYR A 169 10.16 -19.40 -17.26
C TYR A 169 9.99 -19.85 -18.72
N ARG A 170 8.74 -19.89 -19.16
CA ARG A 170 8.32 -20.04 -20.57
C ARG A 170 7.40 -18.89 -20.93
N GLY A 171 7.74 -18.17 -21.99
CA GLY A 171 7.02 -16.98 -22.44
C GLY A 171 7.14 -16.77 -23.94
N GLN A 172 6.78 -15.57 -24.39
CA GLN A 172 6.83 -15.18 -25.79
C GLN A 172 7.33 -13.74 -25.93
N GLY A 173 8.24 -13.56 -26.89
CA GLY A 173 8.70 -12.25 -27.33
C GLY A 173 7.94 -11.81 -28.58
N GLY A 174 7.41 -10.59 -28.56
CA GLY A 174 6.66 -9.99 -29.66
C GLY A 174 7.49 -8.98 -30.44
N THR A 175 7.63 -9.17 -31.75
CA THR A 175 8.20 -8.15 -32.66
C THR A 175 7.09 -7.39 -33.35
N VAL A 176 7.01 -6.08 -33.10
CA VAL A 176 6.02 -5.20 -33.72
C VAL A 176 6.43 -4.91 -35.16
N HIS A 177 5.50 -5.06 -36.09
CA HIS A 177 5.69 -4.71 -37.49
C HIS A 177 4.43 -4.10 -38.08
N THR A 178 4.64 -3.20 -39.02
CA THR A 178 3.57 -2.45 -39.68
C THR A 178 3.21 -3.13 -40.98
N VAL A 179 1.92 -3.41 -41.18
CA VAL A 179 1.40 -4.04 -42.40
C VAL A 179 0.35 -3.12 -43.02
N ARG A 180 0.45 -2.89 -44.32
CA ARG A 180 -0.56 -2.14 -45.09
C ARG A 180 -1.61 -3.10 -45.60
N ASP A 181 -2.89 -2.81 -45.35
CA ASP A 181 -3.99 -3.60 -45.88
C ASP A 181 -4.30 -3.25 -47.35
N SER A 182 -5.12 -4.09 -48.00
CA SER A 182 -5.52 -3.91 -49.41
C SER A 182 -6.33 -2.63 -49.66
N LYS A 183 -6.79 -1.96 -48.60
CA LYS A 183 -7.50 -0.67 -48.66
C LYS A 183 -6.56 0.51 -48.34
N GLY A 184 -5.26 0.26 -48.22
CA GLY A 184 -4.24 1.28 -47.99
C GLY A 184 -4.07 1.69 -46.52
N ASN A 185 -4.81 1.09 -45.57
CA ASN A 185 -4.69 1.41 -44.15
C ASN A 185 -3.48 0.73 -43.52
N THR A 186 -2.81 1.45 -42.63
CA THR A 186 -1.68 0.97 -41.86
C THR A 186 -2.16 0.27 -40.59
N ARG A 187 -1.79 -1.00 -40.39
CA ARG A 187 -2.11 -1.76 -39.18
C ARG A 187 -0.85 -2.27 -38.50
N THR A 188 -0.83 -2.20 -37.17
CA THR A 188 0.22 -2.78 -36.35
C THR A 188 -0.09 -4.26 -36.09
N LYS A 189 0.86 -5.15 -36.40
CA LYS A 189 0.78 -6.58 -36.06
C LYS A 189 1.97 -6.95 -35.17
N VAL A 190 1.77 -7.92 -34.28
CA VAL A 190 2.81 -8.45 -33.40
C VAL A 190 3.09 -9.88 -33.81
N ARG A 191 4.36 -10.18 -34.14
CA ARG A 191 4.81 -11.56 -34.39
C ARG A 191 5.38 -12.11 -33.09
N TRP A 192 4.69 -13.06 -32.49
CA TRP A 192 5.12 -13.73 -31.27
C TRP A 192 6.03 -14.91 -31.60
N ARG A 193 7.13 -15.05 -30.83
CA ARG A 193 8.03 -16.21 -30.86
C ARG A 193 8.17 -16.78 -29.44
N PRO A 194 8.23 -18.11 -29.27
CA PRO A 194 8.48 -18.70 -27.96
C PRO A 194 9.87 -18.32 -27.46
N VAL A 195 9.96 -18.00 -26.17
CA VAL A 195 11.20 -17.68 -25.46
C VAL A 195 11.16 -18.38 -24.11
N SER A 196 12.28 -18.94 -23.68
CA SER A 196 12.46 -19.46 -22.34
C SER A 196 13.77 -18.96 -21.76
N GLY A 197 13.87 -18.98 -20.45
CA GLY A 197 15.06 -18.55 -19.73
C GLY A 197 14.96 -18.85 -18.25
N THR A 198 15.98 -18.40 -17.55
CA THR A 198 16.07 -18.46 -16.10
C THR A 198 16.40 -17.07 -15.59
N VAL A 199 15.73 -16.64 -14.54
CA VAL A 199 16.03 -15.43 -13.79
C VAL A 199 16.23 -15.80 -12.32
N SER A 200 16.99 -14.99 -11.59
CA SER A 200 17.26 -15.21 -10.17
C SER A 200 16.98 -13.94 -9.39
N GLY A 201 16.54 -14.09 -8.15
CA GLY A 201 16.26 -12.97 -7.25
C GLY A 201 16.81 -13.23 -5.85
N SER A 202 17.14 -12.15 -5.15
CA SER A 202 17.41 -12.18 -3.71
C SER A 202 16.50 -11.18 -3.05
N TYR A 203 15.80 -11.62 -2.02
CA TYR A 203 14.84 -10.82 -1.28
C TYR A 203 15.29 -10.75 0.17
N ASP A 204 15.35 -9.53 0.69
CA ASP A 204 15.72 -9.18 2.05
C ASP A 204 14.58 -8.32 2.63
N ASP A 205 14.02 -8.80 3.72
CA ASP A 205 12.86 -8.33 4.44
C ASP A 205 11.59 -8.08 3.60
N LEU A 206 11.05 -9.14 3.00
CA LEU A 206 9.69 -9.08 2.45
C LEU A 206 8.66 -8.90 3.58
N GLN A 207 8.16 -7.68 3.74
CA GLN A 207 7.26 -7.29 4.83
C GLN A 207 5.83 -7.77 4.58
N VAL A 208 5.35 -8.66 5.45
CA VAL A 208 3.97 -9.14 5.47
C VAL A 208 3.33 -8.83 6.81
N CYS A 209 2.25 -8.04 6.80
CA CYS A 209 1.50 -7.70 8.01
C CYS A 209 0.80 -8.94 8.57
N ALA A 210 0.97 -9.19 9.86
CA ALA A 210 0.42 -10.35 10.55
C ALA A 210 -0.91 -10.06 11.27
N THR A 211 -1.56 -8.95 10.93
CA THR A 211 -2.86 -8.51 11.47
C THR A 211 -4.02 -9.05 10.63
N MET A 212 -5.13 -9.46 11.27
CA MET A 212 -6.35 -9.95 10.63
C MET A 212 -7.54 -9.01 10.88
N ASN A 213 -7.50 -7.77 10.38
CA ASN A 213 -8.61 -6.80 10.48
C ASN A 213 -8.49 -5.67 9.45
N SER A 214 -9.28 -4.60 9.60
CA SER A 214 -9.25 -3.42 8.71
C SER A 214 -7.85 -2.81 8.53
N ALA A 215 -6.92 -3.01 9.45
CA ALA A 215 -5.55 -2.53 9.30
C ALA A 215 -4.81 -3.22 8.17
N SER A 216 -5.02 -4.52 7.92
CA SER A 216 -4.30 -5.23 6.85
C SER A 216 -4.57 -4.62 5.47
N GLN A 217 -5.80 -4.13 5.25
CA GLN A 217 -6.17 -3.45 3.99
C GLN A 217 -5.57 -2.06 3.82
N VAL A 218 -5.08 -1.45 4.89
CA VAL A 218 -4.63 -0.04 4.91
C VAL A 218 -3.13 0.06 5.12
N VAL A 219 -2.52 -0.90 5.82
CA VAL A 219 -1.11 -0.91 6.17
C VAL A 219 -0.22 -0.94 4.94
N GLU A 220 -0.61 -1.64 3.88
CA GLU A 220 0.11 -1.65 2.59
C GLU A 220 0.33 -0.24 2.03
N LYS A 221 -0.58 0.70 2.31
CA LYS A 221 -0.48 2.09 1.84
C LYS A 221 0.60 2.88 2.56
N VAL A 222 1.14 2.37 3.66
CA VAL A 222 2.16 3.04 4.47
C VAL A 222 3.50 2.28 4.51
N LEU A 223 3.58 1.15 3.82
CA LEU A 223 4.81 0.43 3.53
C LEU A 223 5.67 1.16 2.47
N PRO A 224 6.97 0.83 2.36
CA PRO A 224 7.73 -0.06 3.26
C PRO A 224 8.19 0.67 4.53
N TYR A 225 8.48 -0.08 5.58
CA TYR A 225 9.37 0.33 6.67
C TYR A 225 10.81 -0.01 6.31
N ASN A 226 11.80 0.63 6.93
CA ASN A 226 13.20 0.24 6.77
C ASN A 226 13.58 -0.80 7.84
N THR A 227 13.13 -2.03 7.63
CA THR A 227 13.39 -3.17 8.53
C THR A 227 14.85 -3.65 8.46
N CYS A 228 15.51 -3.55 7.31
CA CYS A 228 16.88 -4.00 7.15
C CYS A 228 17.86 -3.22 8.05
N ASP A 229 17.69 -1.89 8.14
CA ASP A 229 18.65 -1.05 8.87
C ASP A 229 18.18 -0.62 10.26
N ASN A 230 16.86 -0.49 10.48
CA ASN A 230 16.33 0.18 11.67
C ASN A 230 15.70 -0.74 12.70
N THR A 231 15.72 -2.06 12.47
CA THR A 231 15.20 -3.02 13.45
C THR A 231 16.20 -3.21 14.59
N LEU A 232 15.74 -2.95 15.81
CA LEU A 232 16.50 -3.19 17.03
C LEU A 232 16.04 -4.51 17.68
N PRO A 233 16.92 -5.23 18.40
CA PRO A 233 16.52 -6.37 19.22
C PRO A 233 15.35 -6.01 20.14
N PHE A 234 14.34 -6.88 20.18
CA PHE A 234 13.15 -6.61 20.95
C PHE A 234 13.44 -6.52 22.45
N SER A 235 12.76 -5.58 23.10
CA SER A 235 12.65 -5.44 24.55
C SER A 235 11.25 -4.92 24.86
N SER A 236 10.60 -5.45 25.89
CA SER A 236 9.27 -5.01 26.31
C SER A 236 9.25 -3.52 26.70
N SER A 237 10.40 -2.93 27.04
CA SER A 237 10.55 -1.50 27.34
C SER A 237 10.12 -0.59 26.18
N TYR A 238 10.21 -1.06 24.93
CA TYR A 238 9.73 -0.31 23.76
C TYR A 238 8.21 -0.17 23.71
N LEU A 239 7.48 -1.08 24.37
CA LEU A 239 6.01 -1.07 24.43
C LEU A 239 5.48 -0.07 25.46
N SER A 240 6.31 0.45 26.37
CA SER A 240 5.83 1.34 27.42
C SER A 240 5.24 2.64 26.86
N GLY A 241 3.94 2.83 27.05
CA GLY A 241 3.18 3.96 26.50
C GLY A 241 2.61 3.73 25.10
N PHE A 242 2.76 2.53 24.54
CA PHE A 242 2.18 2.12 23.26
C PHE A 242 1.40 0.81 23.42
N LEU A 243 0.45 0.58 22.52
CA LEU A 243 -0.21 -0.72 22.41
C LEU A 243 0.66 -1.64 21.53
N ALA A 244 0.52 -2.95 21.66
CA ALA A 244 1.06 -3.91 20.69
C ALA A 244 -0.02 -4.91 20.32
N GLU A 245 -0.21 -5.16 19.02
CA GLU A 245 -1.11 -6.21 18.57
C GLU A 245 -0.35 -7.55 18.52
N HIS A 246 -0.97 -8.61 19.02
CA HIS A 246 -0.52 -9.97 18.81
C HIS A 246 -0.85 -10.40 17.39
N TYR A 247 0.06 -11.11 16.73
CA TYR A 247 -0.21 -11.58 15.38
C TYR A 247 -1.45 -12.50 15.35
N ALA A 248 -2.28 -12.29 14.33
CA ALA A 248 -3.44 -13.13 14.05
C ALA A 248 -3.17 -14.07 12.86
N VAL A 249 -2.24 -13.69 11.98
CA VAL A 249 -1.82 -14.50 10.84
C VAL A 249 -0.47 -15.15 11.15
N PRO A 250 -0.39 -16.48 11.30
CA PRO A 250 0.86 -17.18 11.54
C PRO A 250 1.80 -17.11 10.32
N ALA A 251 3.11 -17.27 10.53
CA ALA A 251 4.08 -17.18 9.44
C ALA A 251 3.82 -18.22 8.32
N THR A 252 3.27 -19.39 8.69
CA THR A 252 2.85 -20.45 7.75
C THR A 252 1.80 -20.00 6.74
N GLN A 253 0.98 -19.01 7.07
CA GLN A 253 0.03 -18.39 6.14
C GLN A 253 0.61 -17.12 5.50
N ALA A 254 1.36 -16.32 6.26
CA ALA A 254 1.95 -15.07 5.77
C ALA A 254 2.97 -15.31 4.65
N VAL A 255 3.69 -16.44 4.67
CA VAL A 255 4.67 -16.79 3.64
C VAL A 255 4.05 -16.89 2.24
N ASP A 256 2.78 -17.26 2.11
CA ASP A 256 2.11 -17.34 0.81
C ASP A 256 1.94 -15.95 0.19
N THR A 257 1.72 -14.92 1.02
CA THR A 257 1.69 -13.53 0.56
C THR A 257 3.07 -13.07 0.09
N ALA A 258 4.14 -13.42 0.81
CA ALA A 258 5.51 -13.13 0.39
C ALA A 258 5.85 -13.85 -0.94
N LYS A 259 5.44 -15.12 -1.09
CA LYS A 259 5.64 -15.88 -2.32
C LYS A 259 4.92 -15.27 -3.51
N GLU A 260 3.73 -14.68 -3.34
CA GLU A 260 3.03 -13.98 -4.41
C GLU A 260 3.73 -12.67 -4.82
N GLN A 261 4.29 -11.93 -3.85
CA GLN A 261 5.13 -10.76 -4.13
C GLN A 261 6.37 -11.15 -4.95
N VAL A 262 7.08 -12.21 -4.51
CA VAL A 262 8.21 -12.78 -5.26
C VAL A 262 7.78 -13.22 -6.66
N ARG A 263 6.65 -13.91 -6.79
CA ARG A 263 6.14 -14.39 -8.09
C ARG A 263 5.91 -13.24 -9.05
N THR A 264 5.26 -12.18 -8.59
CA THR A 264 5.00 -10.98 -9.39
C THR A 264 6.32 -10.35 -9.86
N ASP A 265 7.29 -10.19 -8.95
CA ASP A 265 8.59 -9.64 -9.28
C ASP A 265 9.37 -10.52 -10.26
N GLN A 266 9.41 -11.84 -10.04
CA GLN A 266 10.07 -12.80 -10.94
C GLN A 266 9.44 -12.82 -12.34
N ILE A 267 8.12 -12.63 -12.45
CA ILE A 267 7.46 -12.44 -13.76
C ILE A 267 7.95 -11.17 -14.43
N ASN A 268 8.02 -10.04 -13.71
CA ASN A 268 8.52 -8.77 -14.25
C ASN A 268 9.99 -8.88 -14.70
N GLN A 269 10.82 -9.62 -13.94
CA GLN A 269 12.21 -9.91 -14.31
C GLN A 269 12.29 -10.77 -15.57
N ALA A 270 11.46 -11.82 -15.68
CA ALA A 270 11.38 -12.67 -16.86
C ALA A 270 10.90 -11.90 -18.11
N GLU A 271 9.93 -11.00 -17.97
CA GLU A 271 9.51 -10.10 -19.05
C GLU A 271 10.64 -9.17 -19.47
N SER A 272 11.37 -8.61 -18.49
CA SER A 272 12.53 -7.74 -18.75
C SER A 272 13.67 -8.50 -19.47
N ASP A 273 13.94 -9.74 -19.09
CA ASP A 273 14.88 -10.62 -19.79
C ASP A 273 14.43 -10.86 -21.24
N ILE A 274 13.16 -11.20 -21.48
CA ILE A 274 12.62 -11.32 -22.86
C ILE A 274 12.84 -10.01 -23.64
N LEU A 275 12.50 -8.86 -23.08
CA LEU A 275 12.66 -7.56 -23.77
C LEU A 275 14.13 -7.26 -24.09
N SER A 276 15.05 -7.59 -23.18
CA SER A 276 16.50 -7.39 -23.36
C SER A 276 17.07 -8.14 -24.57
N ARG A 277 16.40 -9.21 -25.02
CA ARG A 277 16.76 -10.01 -26.20
C ARG A 277 16.30 -9.38 -27.53
N GLY A 278 15.83 -8.12 -27.51
CA GLY A 278 15.48 -7.33 -28.70
C GLY A 278 14.01 -7.44 -29.12
N PHE A 279 13.12 -7.92 -28.25
CA PHE A 279 11.68 -7.93 -28.50
C PHE A 279 11.02 -6.61 -28.09
N SER A 280 9.94 -6.24 -28.78
CA SER A 280 9.18 -5.01 -28.49
C SER A 280 8.10 -5.20 -27.43
N GLN A 281 7.68 -6.46 -27.21
CA GLN A 281 6.68 -6.86 -26.23
C GLN A 281 7.11 -8.19 -25.61
N ALA A 282 6.71 -8.43 -24.37
CA ALA A 282 6.92 -9.69 -23.67
C ALA A 282 5.60 -10.17 -23.07
N ARG A 283 5.50 -11.49 -22.90
CA ARG A 283 4.52 -12.13 -22.03
C ARG A 283 5.10 -13.40 -21.46
N VAL A 284 4.91 -13.63 -20.17
CA VAL A 284 5.27 -14.88 -19.51
C VAL A 284 4.02 -15.75 -19.42
N ASN A 285 4.11 -16.99 -19.89
CA ASN A 285 2.99 -17.95 -19.87
C ASN A 285 3.05 -18.85 -18.63
N ASP A 286 4.26 -19.25 -18.23
CA ASP A 286 4.51 -20.11 -17.07
C ASP A 286 5.84 -19.75 -16.42
N ILE A 287 5.90 -19.92 -15.09
CA ILE A 287 7.10 -19.71 -14.28
C ILE A 287 7.11 -20.68 -13.10
N GLN A 288 8.21 -21.42 -12.97
CA GLN A 288 8.50 -22.32 -11.87
C GLN A 288 9.58 -21.66 -11.00
N ILE A 289 9.29 -21.48 -9.71
CA ILE A 289 10.15 -20.75 -8.77
C ILE A 289 10.64 -21.73 -7.71
N GLU A 290 11.95 -21.87 -7.61
CA GLU A 290 12.62 -22.61 -6.55
C GLU A 290 13.12 -21.61 -5.49
N TYR A 291 12.82 -21.92 -4.21
CA TYR A 291 13.20 -21.09 -3.07
C TYR A 291 14.36 -21.75 -2.32
N HIS A 292 15.33 -20.94 -1.92
CA HIS A 292 16.51 -21.34 -1.16
C HIS A 292 16.71 -20.40 0.02
N ASN A 293 17.23 -20.94 1.14
CA ASN A 293 17.53 -20.20 2.36
C ASN A 293 16.34 -19.34 2.84
N LEU A 294 15.15 -19.95 2.92
CA LEU A 294 13.96 -19.24 3.37
C LEU A 294 14.02 -19.02 4.88
N THR A 295 14.24 -17.78 5.29
CA THR A 295 14.27 -17.39 6.70
C THR A 295 13.15 -16.41 7.02
N TYR A 296 12.90 -16.19 8.32
CA TYR A 296 11.91 -15.23 8.79
C TYR A 296 12.32 -14.55 10.10
N LYS A 297 11.76 -13.36 10.33
CA LYS A 297 11.78 -12.64 11.62
C LYS A 297 10.39 -12.20 12.01
N HIS A 298 10.05 -12.26 13.30
CA HIS A 298 8.88 -11.57 13.84
C HIS A 298 9.27 -10.16 14.29
N VAL A 299 8.74 -9.12 13.65
CA VAL A 299 9.07 -7.73 13.98
C VAL A 299 7.84 -6.89 14.32
N LEU A 300 8.01 -5.94 15.23
CA LEU A 300 6.99 -4.97 15.61
C LEU A 300 7.25 -3.63 14.94
N LEU A 301 6.28 -3.18 14.14
CA LEU A 301 6.39 -1.95 13.36
C LEU A 301 5.50 -0.84 13.94
N PRO A 302 6.02 0.39 14.14
CA PRO A 302 5.30 1.44 14.84
C PRO A 302 4.28 2.10 13.91
N ALA A 303 3.07 2.33 14.42
CA ALA A 303 2.01 3.00 13.70
C ALA A 303 1.18 3.91 14.62
N TRP A 304 0.74 5.03 14.08
CA TRP A 304 -0.34 5.81 14.68
C TRP A 304 -1.65 5.48 13.99
N THR A 305 -2.64 5.01 14.74
CA THR A 305 -3.94 4.62 14.21
C THR A 305 -5.07 5.50 14.70
N SER A 306 -6.11 5.60 13.88
CA SER A 306 -7.40 6.13 14.29
C SER A 306 -8.49 5.40 13.52
N ALA A 307 -9.44 4.85 14.27
CA ALA A 307 -10.64 4.24 13.73
C ALA A 307 -11.88 5.03 14.16
N PHE A 308 -12.87 5.12 13.26
CA PHE A 308 -14.15 5.77 13.54
C PHE A 308 -15.24 5.14 12.67
N SER A 309 -16.48 5.34 13.09
CA SER A 309 -17.66 4.86 12.37
C SER A 309 -18.38 6.01 11.66
N TYR A 310 -18.79 5.78 10.42
CA TYR A 310 -19.58 6.71 9.63
C TYR A 310 -20.63 5.96 8.81
N ASN A 311 -21.91 6.29 9.00
CA ASN A 311 -23.07 5.62 8.37
C ASN A 311 -23.03 4.09 8.50
N GLY A 312 -22.75 3.58 9.71
CA GLY A 312 -22.68 2.13 9.98
C GLY A 312 -21.48 1.41 9.38
N LYS A 313 -20.56 2.11 8.71
CA LYS A 313 -19.30 1.55 8.21
C LYS A 313 -18.12 2.06 9.04
N GLN A 314 -17.21 1.15 9.36
CA GLN A 314 -15.95 1.49 10.00
C GLN A 314 -14.93 1.93 8.95
N TYR A 315 -14.10 2.88 9.34
CA TYR A 315 -13.01 3.39 8.53
C TYR A 315 -11.79 3.53 9.43
N MET A 316 -10.65 3.16 8.88
CA MET A 316 -9.38 3.20 9.58
C MET A 316 -8.36 4.07 8.87
N TYR A 317 -7.54 4.71 9.69
CA TYR A 317 -6.34 5.45 9.31
C TYR A 317 -5.14 4.88 10.01
N ILE A 318 -4.03 4.91 9.28
CA ILE A 318 -2.74 4.50 9.76
C ILE A 318 -1.68 5.48 9.26
N ILE A 319 -0.75 5.82 10.14
CA ILE A 319 0.39 6.66 9.83
C ILE A 319 1.60 5.84 10.25
N ASN A 320 2.53 5.63 9.32
CA ASN A 320 3.78 4.95 9.60
C ASN A 320 4.56 5.74 10.67
N GLY A 321 4.83 5.10 11.81
CA GLY A 321 5.50 5.71 12.97
C GLY A 321 7.00 5.94 12.78
N GLU A 322 7.57 5.44 11.68
CA GLU A 322 8.95 5.69 11.25
C GLU A 322 9.02 6.85 10.23
N SER A 323 8.26 6.76 9.13
CA SER A 323 8.35 7.70 7.99
C SER A 323 7.31 8.83 8.02
N GLY A 324 6.24 8.67 8.78
CA GLY A 324 5.11 9.61 8.81
C GLY A 324 4.17 9.50 7.61
N LYS A 325 4.38 8.52 6.71
CA LYS A 325 3.51 8.25 5.56
C LYS A 325 2.10 7.90 6.02
N VAL A 326 1.08 8.52 5.41
CA VAL A 326 -0.32 8.40 5.82
C VAL A 326 -1.14 7.56 4.84
N GLY A 327 -1.79 6.53 5.36
CA GLY A 327 -2.71 5.63 4.66
C GLY A 327 -4.08 5.62 5.33
N GLY A 328 -5.13 5.38 4.55
CA GLY A 328 -6.48 5.35 5.12
C GLY A 328 -7.57 4.95 4.14
N GLN A 329 -8.73 4.64 4.71
CA GLN A 329 -10.00 4.50 3.99
C GLN A 329 -10.83 5.77 4.13
N ARG A 330 -11.53 6.17 3.07
CA ARG A 330 -12.42 7.34 3.12
C ARG A 330 -13.81 7.00 2.60
N PRO A 331 -14.88 7.51 3.22
CA PRO A 331 -16.20 7.56 2.58
C PRO A 331 -16.17 8.62 1.47
N TYR A 332 -16.91 8.34 0.41
CA TYR A 332 -17.11 9.27 -0.68
C TYR A 332 -18.43 10.04 -0.48
N SER A 333 -18.38 11.35 -0.69
CA SER A 333 -19.56 12.21 -0.64
C SER A 333 -20.26 12.20 -2.00
N VAL A 334 -21.36 11.43 -2.09
CA VAL A 334 -22.20 11.35 -3.29
C VAL A 334 -22.63 12.74 -3.80
N PRO A 335 -23.07 13.68 -2.94
CA PRO A 335 -23.41 15.04 -3.41
C PRO A 335 -22.24 15.79 -4.05
N LYS A 336 -21.02 15.65 -3.51
CA LYS A 336 -19.83 16.30 -4.09
C LYS A 336 -19.41 15.69 -5.42
N ILE A 337 -19.54 14.37 -5.56
CA ILE A 337 -19.28 13.68 -6.82
C ILE A 337 -20.32 14.10 -7.85
N ALA A 338 -21.60 14.09 -7.51
CA ALA A 338 -22.67 14.52 -8.40
C ALA A 338 -22.49 15.97 -8.87
N ALA A 339 -22.17 16.89 -7.95
CA ALA A 339 -21.87 18.27 -8.29
C ALA A 339 -20.67 18.41 -9.23
N ALA A 340 -19.59 17.64 -9.01
CA ALA A 340 -18.42 17.64 -9.88
C ALA A 340 -18.73 17.10 -11.29
N VAL A 341 -19.54 16.05 -11.39
CA VAL A 341 -19.99 15.50 -12.67
C VAL A 341 -20.87 16.50 -13.42
N ILE A 342 -21.82 17.15 -12.74
CA ILE A 342 -22.68 18.18 -13.34
C ILE A 342 -21.83 19.36 -13.83
N ALA A 343 -20.87 19.82 -13.03
CA ALA A 343 -19.97 20.91 -13.40
C ALA A 343 -19.10 20.55 -14.63
N ALA A 344 -18.56 19.32 -14.67
CA ALA A 344 -17.80 18.84 -15.81
C ALA A 344 -18.66 18.76 -17.09
N ALA A 345 -19.89 18.24 -16.97
CA ALA A 345 -20.83 18.19 -18.10
C ALA A 345 -21.18 19.59 -18.62
N ALA A 346 -21.43 20.55 -17.72
CA ALA A 346 -21.70 21.93 -18.09
C ALA A 346 -20.50 22.58 -18.80
N ALA A 347 -19.28 22.34 -18.31
CA ALA A 347 -18.05 22.85 -18.93
C ALA A 347 -17.82 22.28 -20.33
N VAL A 348 -18.05 20.97 -20.53
CA VAL A 348 -17.96 20.33 -21.85
C VAL A 348 -19.02 20.91 -22.80
N THR A 349 -20.26 21.05 -22.35
CA THR A 349 -21.33 21.65 -23.16
C THR A 349 -21.00 23.09 -23.57
N ALA A 350 -20.50 23.90 -22.64
CA ALA A 350 -20.06 25.26 -22.93
C ALA A 350 -18.90 25.30 -23.94
N ALA A 351 -17.91 24.42 -23.79
CA ALA A 351 -16.79 24.32 -24.73
C ALA A 351 -17.27 23.92 -26.14
N VAL A 352 -18.19 22.95 -26.23
CA VAL A 352 -18.79 22.55 -27.52
C VAL A 352 -19.53 23.72 -28.15
N LEU A 353 -20.38 24.44 -27.39
CA LEU A 353 -21.13 25.61 -27.90
C LEU A 353 -20.21 26.76 -28.34
N LEU A 354 -19.08 26.97 -27.68
CA LEU A 354 -18.09 27.97 -28.11
C LEU A 354 -17.40 27.57 -29.42
N ILE A 355 -17.09 26.28 -29.60
CA ILE A 355 -16.49 25.75 -30.83
C ILE A 355 -17.50 25.78 -31.99
N SER A 356 -18.75 25.40 -31.77
CA SER A 356 -19.79 25.45 -32.80
C SER A 356 -20.31 26.86 -33.07
N GLY A 357 -20.23 27.77 -32.10
CA GLY A 357 -20.50 29.20 -32.28
C GLY A 357 -19.40 29.96 -33.04
N ALA A 358 -18.18 29.43 -33.11
CA ALA A 358 -17.10 29.97 -33.94
C ALA A 358 -17.23 29.61 -35.43
N ALA A 359 -18.09 28.64 -35.77
CA ALA A 359 -18.49 28.34 -37.14
C ALA A 359 -19.74 29.15 -37.51
N GLY A 360 -19.58 30.46 -37.73
CA GLY A 360 -20.67 31.33 -38.18
C GLY A 360 -21.18 30.97 -39.59
N PRO A 361 -22.45 31.28 -39.93
CA PRO A 361 -23.04 30.93 -41.20
C PRO A 361 -22.36 31.69 -42.34
N SER A 362 -21.80 30.98 -43.32
CA SER A 362 -21.28 31.57 -44.55
C SER A 362 -22.44 32.14 -45.37
N THR A 363 -22.66 33.45 -45.23
CA THR A 363 -23.48 34.24 -46.15
C THR A 363 -22.78 34.29 -47.51
N LEU A 364 -23.31 33.56 -48.48
CA LEU A 364 -22.95 33.73 -49.90
C LEU A 364 -23.41 35.11 -50.35
N GLN A 365 -22.46 36.04 -50.43
CA GLN A 365 -22.63 37.32 -51.12
C GLN A 365 -22.71 37.08 -52.63
N VAL A 366 -23.88 37.34 -53.21
CA VAL A 366 -24.03 37.53 -54.66
C VAL A 366 -23.29 38.82 -55.01
N LYS A 367 -22.24 38.72 -55.84
CA LYS A 367 -21.58 39.88 -56.45
C LYS A 367 -22.27 40.22 -57.76
N ASP A 368 -22.85 41.41 -57.82
CA ASP A 368 -23.12 42.13 -59.06
C ASP A 368 -21.82 42.29 -59.86
N VAL A 369 -21.87 41.91 -61.15
CA VAL A 369 -20.88 42.28 -62.17
C VAL A 369 -21.65 42.92 -63.32
N GLY A 370 -21.23 44.13 -63.69
CA GLY A 370 -21.94 45.04 -64.59
C GLY A 370 -22.09 44.58 -66.05
N GLN A 371 -23.10 45.14 -66.71
CA GLN A 371 -23.33 45.14 -68.16
C GLN A 371 -22.34 46.06 -68.91
N PRO A 372 -22.37 46.14 -70.26
CA PRO A 372 -22.30 45.06 -71.25
C PRO A 372 -21.19 45.35 -72.31
N GLN A 373 -20.72 44.34 -73.03
CA GLN A 373 -20.12 44.56 -74.36
C GLN A 373 -20.92 43.80 -75.42
N ALA A 374 -21.53 44.57 -76.32
CA ALA A 374 -22.17 44.09 -77.52
C ALA A 374 -21.13 43.96 -78.62
N ILE A 375 -20.93 42.75 -79.16
CA ILE A 375 -20.41 42.54 -80.51
C ILE A 375 -21.19 41.38 -81.16
N VAL A 376 -22.12 41.78 -82.04
CA VAL A 376 -22.37 41.29 -83.40
C VAL A 376 -22.51 39.77 -83.62
N SER A 377 -23.77 39.42 -83.86
CA SER A 377 -24.30 38.39 -84.77
C SER A 377 -23.34 37.61 -85.68
N GLN A 378 -23.47 36.29 -85.63
CA GLN A 378 -23.51 35.47 -86.84
C GLN A 378 -24.50 34.31 -86.62
N GLU A 379 -25.73 34.48 -87.11
CA GLU A 379 -26.55 33.35 -87.52
C GLU A 379 -25.89 32.73 -88.75
N ASP A 380 -25.80 31.40 -88.78
CA ASP A 380 -25.97 30.59 -89.99
C ASP A 380 -26.07 29.11 -89.56
N SER A 381 -27.31 28.67 -89.32
CA SER A 381 -27.74 27.29 -89.54
C SER A 381 -27.95 27.15 -91.05
N PRO A 382 -27.55 26.08 -91.77
CA PRO A 382 -28.39 24.87 -91.84
C PRO A 382 -27.68 23.55 -92.22
N TRP A 383 -28.44 22.44 -92.14
CA TRP A 383 -28.14 21.09 -92.68
C TRP A 383 -27.11 20.28 -91.86
N THR A 384 -27.32 19.02 -91.49
CA THR A 384 -28.26 18.00 -91.96
C THR A 384 -28.25 16.86 -90.92
N ALA A 385 -29.45 16.38 -90.56
CA ALA A 385 -29.66 14.99 -90.15
C ALA A 385 -29.10 14.05 -91.26
N TRP A 386 -28.91 12.74 -91.16
CA TRP A 386 -29.88 11.70 -90.82
C TRP A 386 -29.12 10.36 -90.72
N GLU A 387 -29.60 9.54 -89.78
CA GLU A 387 -29.82 8.09 -89.91
C GLU A 387 -28.60 7.12 -89.95
N GLY A 388 -28.62 6.00 -89.22
CA GLY A 388 -29.74 5.30 -88.57
C GLY A 388 -29.29 4.54 -87.31
N ASN A 389 -30.16 4.23 -86.36
CA ASN A 389 -31.64 4.25 -86.32
C ASN A 389 -32.18 5.52 -85.63
N LEU A 390 -33.28 6.13 -86.07
CA LEU A 390 -34.20 5.90 -87.20
C LEU A 390 -34.57 7.26 -87.78
#